data_AF-A0A2N6CZA4-F1
#
_entry.id   AF-A0A2N6CZA4-F1
#
_cell.length_a   1.000
_cell.length_b   1.000
_cell.length_c   1.000
_cell.angle_alpha   90.00
_cell.angle_beta   90.00
_cell.angle_gamma   90.00
#
_symmetry.space_group_name_H-M   'P 1'
#
loop_
_entity.id
_entity.type
_entity.pdbx_description
1 polymer ?
#
loop_
_entity_poly.entity_id
_entity_poly.type
_entity_poly.pdbx_seq_one_letter_code
_entity_poly.pdbx_strand_id
1 'polypeptide(L)'
;MVTKLDNLFRWRPDAEEFSKPLQFKKPFKLLFDRLPIGIDNNRIDVTLSQEFMDRCRLFVRRSMLHDVTENYWGEPPPPPDNKDLQALREGYAGLMELTVDRARKYNRLEMVQLLQFSVVKFLLQLVGQEYDRLRNQVQRAKSVDSHQSTGRSVQLHDRLVLLARNEAAIRYRITRRLFREMLKIENMRLSKLRKSVLGQSWPVPKPLLFNPMLQLPSLWADEQVMSHYPLVCTDREDQDGFDRVNRLVTGLFAEFLPSWCWSVDPADPFDATCSDIQTTARRHQGEQGGLPGYTESLMLLKRSLQPTEYENGNCSWLDIPENIDRIVYSVKHRSAIRTDYDAPRLRVTWENAKWPGFHHRLMKRILKAFQGSRVELDLLACHAAPGVYHELNRQVPVRIICQYLSGRMTKRDLQRKLNSLQGKAVPAQVIKVLDRMLLIIRRMPAPRRRRRIFSFLRHFALFRRDLKQAYQAHVAMHRIHLLVRPEDIELSRRNGSLLEFPLRVELKP
;
A
#
# COMPACT_ATOMS: atom_id res chain seq x y z
N MET A 1 35.19 20.89 -24.72
CA MET A 1 34.39 21.08 -25.95
C MET A 1 34.21 19.80 -26.77
N VAL A 2 35.19 18.88 -26.80
CA VAL A 2 35.12 17.59 -27.54
C VAL A 2 33.94 16.67 -27.14
N THR A 3 33.49 16.70 -25.87
CA THR A 3 32.36 15.87 -25.39
C THR A 3 30.97 16.36 -25.77
N LYS A 4 30.79 17.63 -26.15
CA LYS A 4 29.48 18.17 -26.60
C LYS A 4 29.21 17.89 -28.08
N LEU A 5 30.25 17.84 -28.91
CA LEU A 5 30.16 17.52 -30.34
C LEU A 5 29.85 16.04 -30.62
N ASP A 6 30.42 15.12 -29.82
CA ASP A 6 30.14 13.67 -29.92
C ASP A 6 28.70 13.27 -29.59
N ASN A 7 27.98 14.11 -28.84
CA ASN A 7 26.57 13.86 -28.50
C ASN A 7 25.60 14.30 -29.61
N LEU A 8 26.02 15.18 -30.53
CA LEU A 8 25.18 15.68 -31.63
C LEU A 8 24.94 14.62 -32.72
N PHE A 9 25.85 13.65 -32.89
CA PHE A 9 25.77 12.63 -33.95
C PHE A 9 25.26 11.26 -33.49
N ARG A 10 24.90 11.10 -32.21
CA ARG A 10 24.41 9.82 -31.68
C ARG A 10 22.89 9.79 -31.70
N TRP A 11 22.35 8.87 -32.50
CA TRP A 11 20.91 8.63 -32.54
C TRP A 11 20.31 8.38 -31.15
N ARG A 12 19.16 9.00 -30.90
CA ARG A 12 18.28 8.80 -29.74
C ARG A 12 16.83 8.74 -30.25
N PRO A 13 15.96 7.92 -29.64
CA PRO A 13 14.54 7.96 -29.97
C PRO A 13 13.94 9.28 -29.48
N ASP A 14 12.88 9.74 -30.14
CA ASP A 14 11.99 10.74 -29.56
C ASP A 14 11.06 10.10 -28.50
N ALA A 15 10.17 10.90 -27.91
CA ALA A 15 9.25 10.43 -26.88
C ALA A 15 8.25 9.38 -27.38
N GLU A 16 7.80 9.49 -28.62
CA GLU A 16 6.83 8.58 -29.22
C GLU A 16 7.51 7.24 -29.56
N GLU A 17 8.66 7.29 -30.22
CA GLU A 17 9.46 6.11 -30.54
C GLU A 17 9.92 5.38 -29.27
N PHE A 18 10.26 6.12 -28.20
CA PHE A 18 10.62 5.52 -26.91
C PHE A 18 9.43 4.80 -26.26
N SER A 19 8.23 5.37 -26.35
CA SER A 19 7.05 4.88 -25.66
C SER A 19 6.27 3.81 -26.44
N LYS A 20 6.36 3.78 -27.77
CA LYS A 20 5.66 2.82 -28.64
C LYS A 20 5.71 1.34 -28.18
N PRO A 21 6.87 0.77 -27.76
CA PRO A 21 6.93 -0.62 -27.29
C PRO A 21 6.50 -0.82 -25.82
N LEU A 22 6.16 0.26 -25.11
CA LEU A 22 5.79 0.25 -23.69
C LEU A 22 4.28 0.16 -23.52
N GLN A 23 3.85 -0.39 -22.39
CA GLN A 23 2.45 -0.43 -22.03
C GLN A 23 1.98 0.92 -21.46
N PHE A 24 0.71 1.22 -21.71
CA PHE A 24 0.01 2.36 -21.13
C PHE A 24 -1.32 1.90 -20.52
N LYS A 25 -1.76 2.61 -19.47
CA LYS A 25 -3.08 2.43 -18.87
C LYS A 25 -3.81 3.76 -18.88
N LYS A 26 -5.05 3.72 -19.35
CA LYS A 26 -5.95 4.88 -19.22
C LYS A 26 -6.23 5.13 -17.73
N PRO A 27 -6.33 6.40 -17.31
CA PRO A 27 -6.79 6.74 -15.97
C PRO A 27 -8.14 6.08 -15.67
N PHE A 28 -8.29 5.57 -14.45
CA PHE A 28 -9.56 5.06 -13.99
C PHE A 28 -10.55 6.22 -13.82
N LYS A 29 -11.77 6.07 -14.34
CA LYS A 29 -12.84 7.04 -14.17
C LYS A 29 -13.82 6.55 -13.11
N LEU A 30 -13.87 7.29 -11.99
CA LEU A 30 -14.89 7.10 -10.97
C LEU A 30 -16.20 7.74 -11.44
N LEU A 31 -17.31 7.02 -11.37
CA LEU A 31 -18.61 7.47 -11.91
C LEU A 31 -19.58 7.95 -10.83
N PHE A 32 -19.07 8.47 -9.72
CA PHE A 32 -19.86 8.86 -8.55
C PHE A 32 -20.63 10.17 -8.74
N ASP A 33 -20.30 10.97 -9.76
CA ASP A 33 -20.98 12.25 -10.02
C ASP A 33 -22.44 12.07 -10.47
N ARG A 34 -22.86 10.82 -10.76
CA ARG A 34 -24.23 10.44 -11.11
C ARG A 34 -25.08 10.01 -9.91
N LEU A 35 -24.50 9.96 -8.72
CA LEU A 35 -25.13 9.47 -7.51
C LEU A 35 -25.68 10.64 -6.68
N PRO A 36 -26.82 10.47 -5.99
CA PRO A 36 -27.34 11.50 -5.11
C PRO A 36 -26.36 11.78 -3.97
N ILE A 37 -26.30 13.06 -3.57
CA ILE A 37 -25.60 13.49 -2.37
C ILE A 37 -26.51 13.21 -1.16
N GLY A 38 -25.89 12.76 -0.07
CA GLY A 38 -26.52 12.37 1.18
C GLY A 38 -26.85 13.54 2.11
N ILE A 39 -27.25 13.19 3.32
CA ILE A 39 -27.75 14.10 4.36
C ILE A 39 -26.73 15.15 4.83
N ASP A 40 -25.44 14.92 4.58
CA ASP A 40 -24.37 15.85 4.96
C ASP A 40 -23.95 16.82 3.83
N ASN A 41 -24.67 16.81 2.70
CA ASN A 41 -24.43 17.64 1.51
C ASN A 41 -23.02 17.49 0.89
N ASN A 42 -22.27 16.44 1.22
CA ASN A 42 -20.90 16.26 0.74
C ASN A 42 -20.62 14.83 0.23
N ARG A 43 -21.18 13.82 0.88
CA ARG A 43 -20.90 12.40 0.62
C ARG A 43 -22.15 11.68 0.12
N ILE A 44 -21.95 10.49 -0.44
CA ILE A 44 -23.02 9.61 -0.90
C ILE A 44 -23.40 8.68 0.26
N ASP A 45 -24.65 8.76 0.72
CA ASP A 45 -25.13 7.89 1.78
C ASP A 45 -25.34 6.46 1.29
N VAL A 46 -24.73 5.51 1.99
CA VAL A 46 -24.77 4.09 1.68
C VAL A 46 -25.07 3.29 2.93
N THR A 47 -25.99 2.34 2.82
CA THR A 47 -26.12 1.26 3.80
C THR A 47 -25.85 -0.09 3.15
N LEU A 48 -25.13 -0.94 3.87
CA LEU A 48 -24.93 -2.35 3.52
C LEU A 48 -25.95 -3.20 4.29
N SER A 49 -26.21 -4.41 3.81
CA SER A 49 -26.98 -5.42 4.55
C SER A 49 -26.46 -5.56 5.99
N GLN A 50 -27.39 -5.51 6.95
CA GLN A 50 -27.07 -5.68 8.36
C GLN A 50 -26.53 -7.08 8.63
N GLU A 51 -27.13 -8.10 8.01
CA GLU A 51 -26.68 -9.49 8.12
C GLU A 51 -25.24 -9.67 7.59
N PHE A 52 -24.91 -9.05 6.45
CA PHE A 52 -23.55 -9.05 5.93
C PHE A 52 -22.57 -8.37 6.90
N MET A 53 -22.92 -7.18 7.40
CA MET A 53 -22.07 -6.44 8.33
C MET A 53 -21.80 -7.23 9.61
N ASP A 54 -22.81 -7.89 10.17
CA ASP A 54 -22.69 -8.65 11.43
C ASP A 54 -21.88 -9.93 11.25
N ARG A 55 -22.01 -10.61 10.11
CA ARG A 55 -21.12 -11.73 9.74
C ARG A 55 -19.66 -11.29 9.65
N CYS A 56 -19.39 -10.15 9.01
CA CYS A 56 -18.04 -9.59 8.97
C CYS A 56 -17.52 -9.22 10.36
N ARG A 57 -18.34 -8.56 11.20
CA ARG A 57 -17.97 -8.22 12.59
C ARG A 57 -17.59 -9.47 13.38
N LEU A 58 -18.42 -10.51 13.33
CA LEU A 58 -18.18 -11.77 14.03
C LEU A 58 -16.89 -12.43 13.56
N PHE A 59 -16.68 -12.51 12.24
CA PHE A 59 -15.48 -13.09 11.65
C PHE A 59 -14.21 -12.35 12.06
N VAL A 60 -14.21 -11.01 11.98
CA VAL A 60 -13.06 -10.17 12.37
C VAL A 60 -12.77 -10.33 13.86
N ARG A 61 -13.80 -10.29 14.72
CA ARG A 61 -13.67 -10.46 16.16
C ARG A 61 -13.04 -11.80 16.53
N ARG A 62 -13.55 -12.90 15.98
CA ARG A 62 -13.02 -14.25 16.22
C ARG A 62 -11.58 -14.37 15.70
N SER A 63 -11.34 -13.87 14.49
CA SER A 63 -9.99 -13.90 13.87
C SER A 63 -8.98 -13.13 14.71
N MET A 64 -9.36 -11.96 15.20
CA MET A 64 -8.49 -11.08 15.99
C MET A 64 -8.21 -11.67 17.37
N LEU A 65 -9.23 -12.19 18.05
CA LEU A 65 -9.03 -12.83 19.34
C LEU A 65 -8.09 -14.03 19.21
N HIS A 66 -8.34 -14.91 18.24
CA HIS A 66 -7.48 -16.05 17.93
C HIS A 66 -6.02 -15.62 17.66
N ASP A 67 -5.82 -14.67 16.74
CA ASP A 67 -4.49 -14.17 16.38
C ASP A 67 -3.73 -13.57 17.58
N VAL A 68 -4.41 -12.79 18.42
CA VAL A 68 -3.79 -12.18 19.59
C VAL A 68 -3.42 -13.24 20.62
N THR A 69 -4.30 -14.21 20.88
CA THR A 69 -4.02 -15.26 21.85
C THR A 69 -2.87 -16.16 21.39
N GLU A 70 -2.92 -16.65 20.15
CA GLU A 70 -1.92 -17.56 19.58
C GLU A 70 -0.52 -16.95 19.60
N ASN A 71 -0.41 -15.66 19.28
CA ASN A 71 0.88 -15.00 19.17
C ASN A 71 1.38 -14.37 20.48
N TYR A 72 0.50 -14.05 21.45
CA TYR A 72 0.88 -13.20 22.59
C TYR A 72 0.33 -13.62 23.95
N TRP A 73 -0.84 -14.26 24.05
CA TRP A 73 -1.49 -14.54 25.34
C TRP A 73 -1.56 -16.02 25.73
N GLY A 74 -1.12 -16.94 24.85
CA GLY A 74 -1.04 -18.37 25.13
C GLY A 74 -2.02 -19.19 24.28
N GLU A 75 -2.81 -20.05 24.90
CA GLU A 75 -3.71 -20.97 24.20
C GLU A 75 -4.85 -20.21 23.49
N PRO A 76 -4.96 -20.31 22.16
CA PRO A 76 -5.99 -19.60 21.42
C PRO A 76 -7.35 -20.31 21.46
N PRO A 77 -8.46 -19.57 21.45
CA PRO A 77 -9.75 -20.15 21.10
C PRO A 77 -9.70 -20.70 19.67
N PRO A 78 -10.63 -21.58 19.27
CA PRO A 78 -10.65 -22.09 17.91
C PRO A 78 -10.71 -20.95 16.89
N PRO A 79 -9.96 -21.05 15.77
CA PRO A 79 -10.03 -20.06 14.70
C PRO A 79 -11.45 -20.02 14.11
N PRO A 80 -11.83 -18.92 13.43
CA PRO A 80 -13.07 -18.91 12.65
C PRO A 80 -13.10 -20.10 11.69
N ASP A 81 -14.20 -20.82 11.69
CA ASP A 81 -14.33 -22.06 10.94
C ASP A 81 -14.60 -21.78 9.44
N ASN A 82 -14.66 -22.86 8.65
CA ASN A 82 -14.93 -22.74 7.23
C ASN A 82 -16.38 -22.27 6.95
N LYS A 83 -17.31 -22.45 7.89
CA LYS A 83 -18.70 -22.00 7.76
C LYS A 83 -18.79 -20.48 7.88
N ASP A 84 -18.09 -19.89 8.85
CA ASP A 84 -17.97 -18.44 9.02
C ASP A 84 -17.40 -17.78 7.76
N LEU A 85 -16.35 -18.37 7.19
CA LEU A 85 -15.73 -17.91 5.94
C LEU A 85 -16.69 -18.00 4.75
N GLN A 86 -17.40 -19.12 4.63
CA GLN A 86 -18.35 -19.33 3.54
C GLN A 86 -19.54 -18.36 3.65
N ALA A 87 -20.08 -18.13 4.84
CA ALA A 87 -21.15 -17.18 5.08
C ALA A 87 -20.77 -15.73 4.71
N LEU A 88 -19.53 -15.33 4.96
CA LEU A 88 -19.00 -14.03 4.54
C LEU A 88 -18.90 -13.91 3.01
N ARG A 89 -18.38 -14.96 2.36
CA ARG A 89 -18.28 -15.01 0.88
C ARG A 89 -19.64 -14.97 0.22
N GLU A 90 -20.60 -15.71 0.75
CA GLU A 90 -21.99 -15.74 0.25
C GLU A 90 -22.70 -14.42 0.48
N GLY A 91 -22.50 -13.77 1.63
CA GLY A 91 -23.00 -12.42 1.88
C GLY A 91 -22.49 -11.42 0.83
N TYR A 92 -21.17 -11.36 0.61
CA TYR A 92 -20.63 -10.45 -0.40
C TYR A 92 -21.11 -10.77 -1.83
N ALA A 93 -21.22 -12.06 -2.17
CA ALA A 93 -21.77 -12.46 -3.46
C ALA A 93 -23.24 -12.05 -3.63
N GLY A 94 -24.07 -12.21 -2.59
CA GLY A 94 -25.47 -11.81 -2.61
C GLY A 94 -25.66 -10.31 -2.82
N LEU A 95 -24.84 -9.48 -2.17
CA LEU A 95 -24.80 -8.04 -2.40
C LEU A 95 -24.47 -7.71 -3.86
N MET A 96 -23.43 -8.35 -4.39
CA MET A 96 -22.98 -8.13 -5.77
C MET A 96 -24.00 -8.59 -6.80
N GLU A 97 -24.66 -9.73 -6.59
CA GLU A 97 -25.69 -10.27 -7.49
C GLU A 97 -26.85 -9.29 -7.68
N LEU A 98 -27.45 -8.83 -6.58
CA LEU A 98 -28.52 -7.83 -6.65
C LEU A 98 -28.05 -6.52 -7.27
N THR A 99 -26.83 -6.09 -6.95
CA THR A 99 -26.28 -4.83 -7.48
C THR A 99 -26.04 -4.91 -8.98
N VAL A 100 -25.52 -6.04 -9.47
CA VAL A 100 -25.28 -6.28 -10.89
C VAL A 100 -26.58 -6.39 -11.67
N ASP A 101 -27.60 -7.07 -11.11
CA ASP A 101 -28.94 -7.13 -11.70
C ASP A 101 -29.56 -5.73 -11.83
N ARG A 102 -29.50 -4.92 -10.77
CA ARG A 102 -29.98 -3.53 -10.77
C ARG A 102 -29.18 -2.64 -11.72
N ALA A 103 -27.86 -2.77 -11.73
CA ALA A 103 -26.97 -2.00 -12.59
C ALA A 103 -27.26 -2.28 -14.08
N ARG A 104 -27.54 -3.53 -14.44
CA ARG A 104 -27.98 -3.87 -15.80
C ARG A 104 -29.35 -3.28 -16.12
N LYS A 105 -30.34 -3.47 -15.24
CA LYS A 105 -31.71 -3.00 -15.47
C LYS A 105 -31.80 -1.50 -15.72
N TYR A 106 -31.02 -0.71 -14.98
CA TYR A 106 -31.06 0.75 -15.05
C TYR A 106 -29.85 1.38 -15.76
N ASN A 107 -28.97 0.56 -16.35
CA ASN A 107 -27.70 1.00 -16.96
C ASN A 107 -26.82 1.88 -16.04
N ARG A 108 -26.76 1.51 -14.75
CA ARG A 108 -26.04 2.26 -13.69
C ARG A 108 -24.81 1.52 -13.21
N LEU A 109 -23.75 1.54 -14.01
CA LEU A 109 -22.47 0.89 -13.66
C LEU A 109 -21.87 1.44 -12.36
N GLU A 110 -22.09 2.72 -12.07
CA GLU A 110 -21.63 3.40 -10.87
C GLU A 110 -22.08 2.70 -9.58
N MET A 111 -23.21 1.98 -9.59
CA MET A 111 -23.68 1.21 -8.42
C MET A 111 -22.74 0.05 -8.07
N VAL A 112 -22.13 -0.59 -9.08
CA VAL A 112 -21.15 -1.65 -8.85
C VAL A 112 -19.85 -1.07 -8.29
N GLN A 113 -19.39 0.07 -8.84
CA GLN A 113 -18.22 0.76 -8.29
C GLN A 113 -18.47 1.18 -6.84
N LEU A 114 -19.65 1.71 -6.55
CA LEU A 114 -20.05 2.14 -5.21
C LEU A 114 -20.03 0.97 -4.24
N LEU A 115 -20.67 -0.16 -4.56
CA LEU A 115 -20.63 -1.35 -3.70
C LEU A 115 -19.19 -1.80 -3.41
N GLN A 116 -18.35 -1.89 -4.45
CA GLN A 116 -16.97 -2.37 -4.29
C GLN A 116 -16.17 -1.47 -3.34
N PHE A 117 -16.26 -0.15 -3.49
CA PHE A 117 -15.58 0.79 -2.57
C PHE A 117 -16.22 0.81 -1.17
N SER A 118 -17.54 0.72 -1.07
CA SER A 118 -18.26 0.67 0.21
C SER A 118 -17.84 -0.54 1.04
N VAL A 119 -17.73 -1.73 0.43
CA VAL A 119 -17.30 -2.94 1.14
C VAL A 119 -15.81 -2.85 1.54
N VAL A 120 -14.94 -2.35 0.65
CA VAL A 120 -13.52 -2.15 1.00
C VAL A 120 -13.38 -1.17 2.16
N LYS A 121 -14.07 -0.02 2.11
CA LYS A 121 -14.11 0.97 3.18
C LYS A 121 -14.57 0.35 4.50
N PHE A 122 -15.71 -0.34 4.46
CA PHE A 122 -16.30 -0.98 5.64
C PHE A 122 -15.30 -1.93 6.30
N LEU A 123 -14.65 -2.80 5.53
CA LEU A 123 -13.71 -3.78 6.07
C LEU A 123 -12.45 -3.14 6.65
N LEU A 124 -11.92 -2.09 6.01
CA LEU A 124 -10.77 -1.35 6.55
C LEU A 124 -11.10 -0.71 7.90
N GLN A 125 -12.28 -0.10 8.02
CA GLN A 125 -12.74 0.54 9.25
C GLN A 125 -13.07 -0.50 10.34
N LEU A 126 -13.69 -1.62 9.95
CA LEU A 126 -14.08 -2.70 10.86
C LEU A 126 -12.89 -3.28 11.63
N VAL A 127 -11.74 -3.47 10.97
CA VAL A 127 -10.54 -4.00 11.65
C VAL A 127 -10.04 -3.04 12.74
N GLY A 128 -10.05 -1.72 12.47
CA GLY A 128 -9.69 -0.72 13.48
C GLY A 128 -10.66 -0.72 14.65
N GLN A 129 -11.97 -0.71 14.36
CA GLN A 129 -13.05 -0.72 15.36
C GLN A 129 -12.98 -1.95 16.28
N GLU A 130 -12.80 -3.15 15.73
CA GLU A 130 -12.73 -4.37 16.54
C GLU A 130 -11.42 -4.45 17.35
N TYR A 131 -10.31 -3.88 16.85
CA TYR A 131 -9.08 -3.74 17.65
C TYR A 131 -9.29 -2.81 18.85
N ASP A 132 -9.88 -1.63 18.62
CA ASP A 132 -10.13 -0.66 19.68
C ASP A 132 -11.14 -1.22 20.70
N ARG A 133 -12.15 -1.95 20.23
CA ARG A 133 -13.08 -2.70 21.09
C ARG A 133 -12.32 -3.69 21.98
N LEU A 134 -11.46 -4.54 21.42
CA LEU A 134 -10.69 -5.53 22.18
C LEU A 134 -9.80 -4.85 23.23
N ARG A 135 -9.07 -3.80 22.85
CA ARG A 135 -8.24 -3.01 23.76
C ARG A 135 -9.06 -2.40 24.90
N ASN A 136 -10.21 -1.79 24.58
CA ASN A 136 -11.11 -1.20 25.57
C ASN A 136 -11.71 -2.26 26.51
N GLN A 137 -11.99 -3.47 26.03
CA GLN A 137 -12.46 -4.57 26.86
C GLN A 137 -11.41 -4.99 27.90
N VAL A 138 -10.14 -5.12 27.49
CA VAL A 138 -9.03 -5.43 28.42
C VAL A 138 -8.80 -4.29 29.41
N GLN A 139 -8.89 -3.03 28.96
CA GLN A 139 -8.77 -1.84 29.81
C GLN A 139 -9.87 -1.76 30.87
N ARG A 140 -11.12 -2.05 30.50
CA ARG A 140 -12.26 -2.11 31.44
C ARG A 140 -12.07 -3.23 32.46
N ALA A 141 -11.68 -4.43 32.01
CA ALA A 141 -11.40 -5.55 32.91
C ALA A 141 -10.29 -5.19 33.93
N LYS A 142 -9.23 -4.50 33.49
CA LYS A 142 -8.16 -4.03 34.38
C LYS A 142 -8.68 -3.06 35.45
N SER A 143 -9.58 -2.15 35.07
CA SER A 143 -10.14 -1.13 35.97
C SER A 143 -11.08 -1.73 37.01
N VAL A 144 -11.77 -2.82 36.69
CA VAL A 144 -12.58 -3.57 37.66
C VAL A 144 -11.69 -4.35 38.63
N ASP A 145 -10.69 -5.07 38.10
CA ASP A 145 -9.80 -5.92 38.90
C ASP A 145 -8.81 -5.13 39.78
N SER A 146 -8.50 -3.87 39.46
CA SER A 146 -7.63 -3.02 40.29
C SER A 146 -8.16 -2.77 41.69
N HIS A 147 -9.47 -2.94 41.91
CA HIS A 147 -10.08 -2.81 43.23
C HIS A 147 -10.14 -4.13 44.02
N GLN A 148 -9.83 -5.28 43.41
CA GLN A 148 -10.06 -6.61 44.00
C GLN A 148 -8.83 -7.54 44.00
N SER A 149 -7.90 -7.43 43.03
CA SER A 149 -6.73 -8.32 42.91
C SER A 149 -5.55 -7.64 42.20
N THR A 150 -4.43 -7.49 42.92
CA THR A 150 -3.19 -6.88 42.39
C THR A 150 -2.54 -7.72 41.28
N GLY A 151 -2.51 -9.05 41.41
CA GLY A 151 -1.86 -9.95 40.43
C GLY A 151 -2.56 -9.98 39.07
N ARG A 152 -3.90 -10.05 39.06
CA ARG A 152 -4.69 -10.05 37.81
C ARG A 152 -4.63 -8.71 37.08
N SER A 153 -4.60 -7.60 37.84
CA SER A 153 -4.40 -6.25 37.30
C SER A 153 -3.05 -6.10 36.56
N VAL A 154 -1.98 -6.69 37.10
CA VAL A 154 -0.66 -6.72 36.44
C VAL A 154 -0.70 -7.50 35.12
N GLN A 155 -1.29 -8.70 35.12
CA GLN A 155 -1.41 -9.50 33.89
C GLN A 155 -2.21 -8.78 32.79
N LEU A 156 -3.29 -8.09 33.16
CA LEU A 156 -4.09 -7.30 32.20
C LEU A 156 -3.32 -6.08 31.69
N HIS A 157 -2.46 -5.48 32.53
CA HIS A 157 -1.56 -4.43 32.09
C HIS A 157 -0.54 -4.95 31.05
N ASP A 158 0.08 -6.10 31.30
CA ASP A 158 1.02 -6.72 30.35
C ASP A 158 0.35 -7.03 29.01
N ARG A 159 -0.89 -7.53 29.05
CA ARG A 159 -1.70 -7.75 27.83
C ARG A 159 -1.93 -6.47 27.05
N LEU A 160 -2.22 -5.34 27.71
CA LEU A 160 -2.37 -4.03 27.06
C LEU A 160 -1.08 -3.55 26.42
N VAL A 161 0.06 -3.74 27.10
CA VAL A 161 1.38 -3.39 26.55
C VAL A 161 1.68 -4.22 25.29
N LEU A 162 1.40 -5.53 25.33
CA LEU A 162 1.57 -6.42 24.18
C LEU A 162 0.67 -6.04 23.01
N LEU A 163 -0.61 -5.69 23.27
CA LEU A 163 -1.52 -5.20 22.24
C LEU A 163 -0.98 -3.94 21.58
N ALA A 164 -0.60 -2.94 22.37
CA ALA A 164 -0.12 -1.66 21.86
C ALA A 164 1.17 -1.83 21.04
N ARG A 165 2.11 -2.65 21.53
CA ARG A 165 3.38 -2.93 20.84
C ARG A 165 3.17 -3.63 19.49
N ASN A 166 2.14 -4.48 19.37
CA ASN A 166 1.90 -5.32 18.20
C ASN A 166 0.71 -4.87 17.34
N GLU A 167 0.16 -3.68 17.59
CA GLU A 167 -1.04 -3.17 16.91
C GLU A 167 -0.93 -3.27 15.39
N ALA A 168 0.17 -2.76 14.83
CA ALA A 168 0.42 -2.77 13.39
C ALA A 168 0.41 -4.19 12.81
N ALA A 169 1.08 -5.13 13.48
CA ALA A 169 1.18 -6.51 13.03
C ALA A 169 -0.18 -7.23 13.08
N ILE A 170 -0.94 -7.04 14.16
CA ILE A 170 -2.28 -7.61 14.33
C ILE A 170 -3.22 -7.08 13.24
N ARG A 171 -3.34 -5.75 13.12
CA ARG A 171 -4.21 -5.11 12.13
C ARG A 171 -3.86 -5.57 10.70
N TYR A 172 -2.57 -5.60 10.36
CA TYR A 172 -2.10 -6.07 9.06
C TYR A 172 -2.50 -7.52 8.75
N ARG A 173 -2.28 -8.47 9.68
CA ARG A 173 -2.62 -9.89 9.45
C ARG A 173 -4.11 -10.09 9.20
N ILE A 174 -4.95 -9.42 10.00
CA ILE A 174 -6.41 -9.51 9.86
C ILE A 174 -6.87 -8.86 8.55
N THR A 175 -6.42 -7.65 8.22
CA THR A 175 -6.76 -6.98 6.96
C THR A 175 -6.30 -7.80 5.74
N ARG A 176 -5.08 -8.35 5.78
CA ARG A 176 -4.53 -9.19 4.71
C ARG A 176 -5.36 -10.45 4.50
N ARG A 177 -5.85 -11.07 5.59
CA ARG A 177 -6.74 -12.24 5.53
C ARG A 177 -8.06 -11.89 4.85
N LEU A 178 -8.71 -10.80 5.27
CA LEU A 178 -9.97 -10.33 4.67
C LEU A 178 -9.82 -10.04 3.17
N PHE A 179 -8.81 -9.26 2.78
CA PHE A 179 -8.56 -8.89 1.39
C PHE A 179 -8.24 -10.12 0.53
N ARG A 180 -7.53 -11.12 1.07
CA ARG A 180 -7.27 -12.37 0.36
C ARG A 180 -8.57 -13.12 0.07
N GLU A 181 -9.48 -13.21 1.04
CA GLU A 181 -10.76 -13.90 0.86
C GLU A 181 -11.69 -13.18 -0.12
N MET A 182 -11.78 -11.86 -0.02
CA MET A 182 -12.48 -11.04 -1.02
C MET A 182 -11.86 -11.17 -2.42
N LEU A 183 -10.54 -11.15 -2.53
CA LEU A 183 -9.88 -11.22 -3.83
C LEU A 183 -10.12 -12.57 -4.50
N LYS A 184 -10.18 -13.67 -3.73
CA LYS A 184 -10.51 -15.00 -4.25
C LYS A 184 -11.89 -15.00 -4.90
N ILE A 185 -12.92 -14.54 -4.19
CA ILE A 185 -14.29 -14.53 -4.73
C ILE A 185 -14.44 -13.55 -5.90
N GLU A 186 -13.76 -12.40 -5.85
CA GLU A 186 -13.71 -11.43 -6.95
C GLU A 186 -13.08 -12.01 -8.22
N ASN A 187 -11.94 -12.72 -8.11
CA ASN A 187 -11.30 -13.33 -9.27
C ASN A 187 -12.13 -14.48 -9.86
N MET A 188 -12.91 -15.19 -9.05
CA MET A 188 -13.62 -16.40 -9.46
C MET A 188 -15.08 -16.13 -9.85
N ARG A 189 -16.00 -16.04 -8.87
CA ARG A 189 -17.45 -15.99 -9.09
C ARG A 189 -17.87 -14.63 -9.63
N LEU A 190 -17.40 -13.54 -9.02
CA LEU A 190 -17.96 -12.21 -9.29
C LEU A 190 -17.43 -11.59 -10.59
N SER A 191 -16.18 -11.87 -10.97
CA SER A 191 -15.62 -11.47 -12.27
C SER A 191 -16.41 -12.09 -13.43
N LYS A 192 -16.79 -13.37 -13.30
CA LYS A 192 -17.60 -14.11 -14.28
C LYS A 192 -19.02 -13.55 -14.33
N LEU A 193 -19.65 -13.35 -13.17
CA LEU A 193 -20.98 -12.76 -13.06
C LEU A 193 -21.05 -11.38 -13.74
N ARG A 194 -20.12 -10.47 -13.41
CA ARG A 194 -20.11 -9.15 -14.05
C ARG A 194 -19.80 -9.23 -15.53
N LYS A 195 -18.94 -10.16 -15.96
CA LYS A 195 -18.64 -10.34 -17.39
C LYS A 195 -19.86 -10.81 -18.17
N SER A 196 -20.65 -11.74 -17.62
CA SER A 196 -21.84 -12.25 -18.29
C SER A 196 -22.99 -11.24 -18.29
N VAL A 197 -23.17 -10.48 -17.21
CA VAL A 197 -24.32 -9.56 -17.07
C VAL A 197 -24.03 -8.16 -17.62
N LEU A 198 -22.83 -7.63 -17.42
CA LEU A 198 -22.44 -6.24 -17.76
C LEU A 198 -21.38 -6.17 -18.87
N GLY A 199 -20.93 -7.30 -19.42
CA GLY A 199 -19.89 -7.33 -20.46
C GLY A 199 -18.46 -7.05 -19.99
N GLN A 200 -18.24 -6.77 -18.70
CA GLN A 200 -16.93 -6.46 -18.12
C GLN A 200 -16.70 -7.10 -16.75
N SER A 201 -15.50 -7.63 -16.51
CA SER A 201 -15.17 -8.33 -15.25
C SER A 201 -14.81 -7.39 -14.10
N TRP A 202 -14.23 -6.23 -14.40
CA TRP A 202 -13.62 -5.33 -13.41
C TRP A 202 -14.02 -3.88 -13.69
N PRO A 203 -15.24 -3.45 -13.26
CA PRO A 203 -15.65 -2.04 -13.31
C PRO A 203 -14.71 -1.11 -12.55
N VAL A 204 -14.11 -1.61 -11.46
CA VAL A 204 -12.99 -0.97 -10.77
C VAL A 204 -11.73 -1.82 -10.99
N PRO A 205 -10.58 -1.22 -11.37
CA PRO A 205 -9.34 -1.96 -11.55
C PRO A 205 -8.92 -2.71 -10.28
N LYS A 206 -8.60 -4.00 -10.42
CA LYS A 206 -8.11 -4.86 -9.32
C LYS A 206 -6.95 -4.23 -8.52
N PRO A 207 -5.92 -3.60 -9.13
CA PRO A 207 -4.84 -2.96 -8.38
C PRO A 207 -5.28 -1.79 -7.49
N LEU A 208 -6.44 -1.21 -7.76
CA LEU A 208 -7.00 -0.10 -7.00
C LEU A 208 -7.78 -0.60 -5.78
N LEU A 209 -8.62 -1.63 -5.93
CA LEU A 209 -9.36 -2.25 -4.81
C LEU A 209 -8.46 -3.07 -3.88
N PHE A 210 -7.51 -3.83 -4.45
CA PHE A 210 -6.66 -4.77 -3.72
C PHE A 210 -5.21 -4.30 -3.64
N ASN A 211 -5.04 -2.98 -3.63
CA ASN A 211 -3.75 -2.34 -3.47
C ASN A 211 -3.09 -2.79 -2.14
N PRO A 212 -1.82 -3.23 -2.13
CA PRO A 212 -1.15 -3.61 -0.88
C PRO A 212 -1.03 -2.47 0.12
N MET A 213 -0.99 -1.20 -0.32
CA MET A 213 -0.92 -0.04 0.58
C MET A 213 -2.18 0.16 1.41
N LEU A 214 -3.36 -0.15 0.86
CA LEU A 214 -4.62 -0.11 1.62
C LEU A 214 -4.65 -1.13 2.76
N GLN A 215 -3.85 -2.20 2.66
CA GLN A 215 -3.80 -3.26 3.66
C GLN A 215 -2.77 -2.97 4.76
N LEU A 216 -1.92 -1.96 4.58
CA LEU A 216 -0.92 -1.58 5.57
C LEU A 216 -1.58 -0.79 6.71
N PRO A 217 -1.17 -1.03 7.97
CA PRO A 217 -1.69 -0.28 9.11
C PRO A 217 -1.19 1.18 9.10
N SER A 218 0.01 1.40 8.55
CA SER A 218 0.61 2.71 8.26
C SER A 218 1.77 2.51 7.28
N LEU A 219 2.12 3.54 6.51
CA LEU A 219 3.33 3.54 5.68
C LEU A 219 4.63 3.57 6.51
N TRP A 220 4.53 3.85 7.82
CA TRP A 220 5.67 3.83 8.75
C TRP A 220 5.83 2.51 9.50
N ALA A 221 4.93 1.54 9.25
CA ALA A 221 4.98 0.22 9.85
C ALA A 221 5.97 -0.68 9.08
N ASP A 222 7.27 -0.39 9.25
CA ASP A 222 8.34 -0.91 8.39
C ASP A 222 8.37 -2.44 8.26
N GLU A 223 8.02 -3.17 9.32
CA GLU A 223 7.96 -4.64 9.30
C GLU A 223 6.89 -5.16 8.33
N GLN A 224 5.76 -4.46 8.21
CA GLN A 224 4.68 -4.80 7.29
C GLN A 224 5.00 -4.28 5.89
N VAL A 225 5.56 -3.07 5.77
CA VAL A 225 5.95 -2.45 4.49
C VAL A 225 6.98 -3.31 3.75
N MET A 226 8.00 -3.83 4.44
CA MET A 226 9.06 -4.63 3.80
C MET A 226 8.55 -5.93 3.14
N SER A 227 7.32 -6.36 3.47
CA SER A 227 6.67 -7.50 2.83
C SER A 227 6.18 -7.19 1.41
N HIS A 228 6.13 -5.91 1.03
CA HIS A 228 5.58 -5.45 -0.26
C HIS A 228 6.53 -4.53 -1.02
N TYR A 229 7.30 -3.70 -0.31
CA TYR A 229 8.11 -2.64 -0.91
C TYR A 229 9.49 -2.53 -0.24
N PRO A 230 10.54 -2.14 -0.98
CA PRO A 230 11.79 -1.71 -0.36
C PRO A 230 11.57 -0.50 0.54
N LEU A 231 12.20 -0.50 1.71
CA LEU A 231 12.07 0.54 2.75
C LEU A 231 12.75 1.88 2.41
N VAL A 232 13.28 2.02 1.20
CA VAL A 232 14.01 3.21 0.73
C VAL A 232 13.11 4.45 0.71
N CYS A 233 11.81 4.27 0.45
CA CYS A 233 10.86 5.38 0.26
C CYS A 233 9.96 5.66 1.49
N THR A 234 10.14 4.95 2.60
CA THR A 234 9.17 4.96 3.72
C THR A 234 9.82 5.26 5.09
N ASP A 235 10.95 5.97 5.10
CA ASP A 235 11.60 6.35 6.35
C ASP A 235 10.87 7.52 7.02
N ARG A 236 10.25 7.28 8.18
CA ARG A 236 9.52 8.32 8.93
C ARG A 236 10.42 9.49 9.36
N GLU A 237 11.69 9.21 9.64
CA GLU A 237 12.68 10.23 10.06
C GLU A 237 13.26 10.99 8.86
N ASP A 238 13.08 10.49 7.63
CA ASP A 238 13.61 11.07 6.39
C ASP A 238 12.48 11.16 5.35
N GLN A 239 11.62 12.15 5.55
CA GLN A 239 10.42 12.37 4.73
C GLN A 239 10.75 12.77 3.27
N ASP A 240 11.99 13.19 2.99
CA ASP A 240 12.51 13.46 1.65
C ASP A 240 12.95 12.20 0.89
N GLY A 241 12.93 11.03 1.52
CA GLY A 241 13.41 9.78 0.93
C GLY A 241 12.75 9.46 -0.41
N PHE A 242 11.41 9.51 -0.46
CA PHE A 242 10.67 9.24 -1.69
C PHE A 242 10.86 10.32 -2.75
N ASP A 243 10.81 11.60 -2.38
CA ASP A 243 11.00 12.72 -3.30
C ASP A 243 12.37 12.65 -4.00
N ARG A 244 13.46 12.42 -3.24
CA ARG A 244 14.80 12.28 -3.81
C ARG A 244 14.88 11.14 -4.83
N VAL A 245 14.26 10.00 -4.54
CA VAL A 245 14.21 8.87 -5.48
C VAL A 245 13.37 9.22 -6.70
N ASN A 246 12.21 9.87 -6.51
CA ASN A 246 11.33 10.26 -7.60
C ASN A 246 12.01 11.25 -8.53
N ARG A 247 12.70 12.28 -8.02
CA ARG A 247 13.51 13.22 -8.81
C ARG A 247 14.62 12.52 -9.59
N LEU A 248 15.35 11.61 -8.95
CA LEU A 248 16.42 10.85 -9.61
C LEU A 248 15.86 10.02 -10.77
N VAL A 249 14.78 9.26 -10.54
CA VAL A 249 14.22 8.35 -11.55
C VAL A 249 13.50 9.12 -12.66
N THR A 250 12.67 10.12 -12.33
CA THR A 250 11.98 10.93 -13.35
C THR A 250 12.99 11.75 -14.17
N GLY A 251 14.05 12.28 -13.54
CA GLY A 251 15.14 12.96 -14.24
C GLY A 251 15.90 12.05 -15.22
N LEU A 252 16.05 10.76 -14.91
CA LEU A 252 16.63 9.78 -15.84
C LEU A 252 15.79 9.56 -17.09
N PHE A 253 14.51 9.92 -17.09
CA PHE A 253 13.57 9.68 -18.19
C PHE A 253 12.80 10.94 -18.62
N ALA A 254 13.24 12.14 -18.22
CA ALA A 254 12.46 13.38 -18.37
C ALA A 254 12.02 13.64 -19.82
N GLU A 255 12.90 13.40 -20.80
CA GLU A 255 12.62 13.56 -22.24
C GLU A 255 11.54 12.58 -22.78
N PHE A 256 11.23 11.52 -22.03
CA PHE A 256 10.27 10.47 -22.43
C PHE A 256 9.04 10.41 -21.51
N LEU A 257 8.95 11.33 -20.55
CA LEU A 257 7.86 11.42 -19.61
C LEU A 257 6.97 12.62 -19.97
N PRO A 258 5.65 12.51 -19.79
CA PRO A 258 4.76 13.66 -19.88
C PRO A 258 5.19 14.77 -18.91
N SER A 259 4.93 16.04 -19.27
CA SER A 259 5.32 17.20 -18.46
C SER A 259 4.78 17.17 -17.03
N TRP A 260 3.58 16.62 -16.83
CA TRP A 260 2.97 16.45 -15.51
C TRP A 260 3.66 15.39 -14.63
N CYS A 261 4.57 14.57 -15.17
CA CYS A 261 5.41 13.65 -14.37
C CYS A 261 6.67 14.31 -13.80
N TRP A 262 6.99 15.52 -14.23
CA TRP A 262 8.20 16.21 -13.77
C TRP A 262 8.06 16.59 -12.30
N SER A 263 9.18 16.59 -11.59
CA SER A 263 9.19 16.86 -10.14
C SER A 263 8.74 18.29 -9.84
N VAL A 264 8.16 18.49 -8.66
CA VAL A 264 7.73 19.79 -8.17
C VAL A 264 8.96 20.58 -7.70
N ASP A 265 9.10 21.83 -8.12
CA ASP A 265 10.07 22.74 -7.51
C ASP A 265 9.67 22.98 -6.04
N PRO A 266 10.59 22.94 -5.09
CA PRO A 266 10.30 22.96 -3.64
C PRO A 266 9.83 24.34 -3.11
N ALA A 267 9.13 25.12 -3.91
CA ALA A 267 8.81 26.52 -3.63
C ALA A 267 7.55 26.74 -2.74
N ASP A 268 6.62 25.78 -2.68
CA ASP A 268 5.50 25.87 -1.74
C ASP A 268 5.92 25.46 -0.32
N PRO A 269 5.50 26.19 0.74
CA PRO A 269 5.81 25.82 2.12
C PRO A 269 5.07 24.52 2.49
N PHE A 270 5.74 23.40 2.19
CA PHE A 270 5.28 22.04 2.44
C PHE A 270 4.85 21.81 3.91
N ASP A 271 5.50 22.51 4.85
CA ASP A 271 5.24 22.38 6.28
C ASP A 271 3.85 22.90 6.70
N ALA A 272 3.39 24.02 6.13
CA ALA A 272 2.04 24.54 6.38
C ALA A 272 0.98 23.55 5.85
N THR A 273 1.22 23.05 4.63
CA THR A 273 0.34 22.08 3.97
C THR A 273 0.27 20.75 4.75
N CYS A 274 1.37 20.29 5.34
CA CYS A 274 1.39 19.09 6.18
C CYS A 274 0.54 19.24 7.44
N SER A 275 0.61 20.39 8.11
CA SER A 275 -0.21 20.69 9.29
C SER A 275 -1.71 20.64 8.96
N ASP A 276 -2.09 21.23 7.82
CA ASP A 276 -3.48 21.24 7.35
C ASP A 276 -3.99 19.83 7.01
N ILE A 277 -3.16 19.01 6.35
CA ILE A 277 -3.47 17.60 6.06
C ILE A 277 -3.73 16.83 7.35
N GLN A 278 -2.86 16.96 8.36
CA GLN A 278 -3.03 16.26 9.63
C GLN A 278 -4.29 16.71 10.36
N THR A 279 -4.57 18.02 10.35
CA THR A 279 -5.76 18.59 11.00
C THR A 279 -7.03 18.08 10.32
N THR A 280 -7.07 18.08 9.00
CA THR A 280 -8.20 17.57 8.20
C THR A 280 -8.40 16.07 8.42
N ALA A 281 -7.32 15.29 8.44
CA ALA A 281 -7.38 13.86 8.73
C ALA A 281 -7.95 13.53 10.11
N ARG A 282 -7.55 14.30 11.16
CA ARG A 282 -8.08 14.13 12.51
C ARG A 282 -9.58 14.41 12.59
N ARG A 283 -10.07 15.46 11.92
CA ARG A 283 -11.51 15.76 11.83
C ARG A 283 -12.28 14.60 11.19
N HIS A 284 -11.83 14.12 10.04
CA HIS A 284 -12.47 12.99 9.35
C HIS A 284 -12.40 11.66 10.11
N GLN A 285 -11.36 11.45 10.93
CA GLN A 285 -11.25 10.26 11.77
C GLN A 285 -12.36 10.20 12.83
N GLY A 286 -12.75 11.35 13.39
CA GLY A 286 -13.84 11.45 14.36
C GLY A 286 -15.24 11.19 13.78
N GLU A 287 -15.49 11.60 12.54
CA GLU A 287 -16.81 11.47 11.91
C GLU A 287 -17.09 10.08 11.33
N GLN A 288 -16.09 9.41 10.73
CA GLN A 288 -16.29 8.14 10.03
C GLN A 288 -15.19 7.08 10.26
N GLY A 289 -14.35 7.22 11.28
CA GLY A 289 -13.37 6.18 11.66
C GLY A 289 -12.06 6.18 10.87
N GLY A 290 -11.82 7.18 10.01
CA GLY A 290 -10.57 7.35 9.26
C GLY A 290 -10.28 6.22 8.27
N LEU A 291 -9.34 6.44 7.35
CA LEU A 291 -8.81 5.37 6.48
C LEU A 291 -7.31 5.22 6.75
N PRO A 292 -6.84 4.04 7.19
CA PRO A 292 -5.43 3.80 7.44
C PRO A 292 -4.58 4.16 6.21
N GLY A 293 -3.47 4.86 6.43
CA GLY A 293 -2.51 5.19 5.37
C GLY A 293 -2.89 6.37 4.46
N TYR A 294 -4.11 6.95 4.56
CA TYR A 294 -4.52 8.06 3.70
C TYR A 294 -3.62 9.29 3.87
N THR A 295 -3.45 9.72 5.12
CA THR A 295 -2.66 10.90 5.49
C THR A 295 -1.21 10.75 5.03
N GLU A 296 -0.60 9.61 5.32
CA GLU A 296 0.78 9.32 4.92
C GLU A 296 0.93 9.26 3.40
N SER A 297 -0.04 8.66 2.70
CA SER A 297 -0.03 8.59 1.24
C SER A 297 -0.10 9.98 0.62
N LEU A 298 -1.00 10.83 1.12
CA LEU A 298 -1.16 12.20 0.66
C LEU A 298 0.09 13.05 0.92
N MET A 299 0.72 12.90 2.09
CA MET A 299 1.98 13.58 2.41
C MET A 299 3.10 13.21 1.42
N LEU A 300 3.30 11.92 1.16
CA LEU A 300 4.34 11.47 0.21
C LEU A 300 4.06 11.97 -1.21
N LEU A 301 2.79 11.95 -1.64
CA LEU A 301 2.38 12.40 -2.97
C LEU A 301 2.57 13.90 -3.13
N LYS A 302 2.02 14.73 -2.25
CA LYS A 302 2.14 16.19 -2.32
C LYS A 302 3.57 16.68 -2.30
N ARG A 303 4.47 15.98 -1.59
CA ARG A 303 5.90 16.33 -1.55
C ARG A 303 6.62 16.05 -2.86
N SER A 304 6.21 14.99 -3.55
CA SER A 304 7.05 14.34 -4.57
C SER A 304 6.48 14.42 -5.99
N LEU A 305 5.17 14.59 -6.14
CA LEU A 305 4.44 14.54 -7.40
C LEU A 305 3.57 15.78 -7.59
N GLN A 306 3.37 16.18 -8.84
CA GLN A 306 2.45 17.26 -9.20
C GLN A 306 0.98 16.87 -8.87
N PRO A 307 0.14 17.80 -8.39
CA PRO A 307 -1.29 17.53 -8.14
C PRO A 307 -2.01 16.92 -9.33
N THR A 308 -1.77 17.46 -10.53
CA THR A 308 -2.35 16.95 -11.79
C THR A 308 -2.01 15.49 -12.06
N GLU A 309 -0.91 14.98 -11.51
CA GLU A 309 -0.53 13.58 -11.69
C GLU A 309 -1.35 12.65 -10.80
N TYR A 310 -1.41 12.92 -9.49
CA TYR A 310 -2.01 12.00 -8.54
C TYR A 310 -3.49 12.26 -8.28
N GLU A 311 -4.00 13.48 -8.48
CA GLU A 311 -5.42 13.84 -8.29
C GLU A 311 -6.30 13.37 -9.45
N ASN A 312 -5.80 13.51 -10.68
CA ASN A 312 -6.51 13.06 -11.89
C ASN A 312 -6.33 11.56 -12.18
N GLY A 313 -5.55 10.84 -11.36
CA GLY A 313 -5.25 9.43 -11.59
C GLY A 313 -4.43 9.18 -12.86
N ASN A 314 -3.70 10.18 -13.34
CA ASN A 314 -2.87 10.09 -14.54
C ASN A 314 -1.81 9.01 -14.36
N CYS A 315 -1.59 8.18 -15.38
CA CYS A 315 -0.63 7.07 -15.34
C CYS A 315 0.31 7.17 -16.53
N SER A 316 1.61 7.20 -16.28
CA SER A 316 2.63 7.16 -17.33
C SER A 316 3.08 5.72 -17.57
N TRP A 317 3.92 5.50 -18.58
CA TRP A 317 4.57 4.20 -18.76
C TRP A 317 5.45 3.82 -17.56
N LEU A 318 5.96 4.79 -16.79
CA LEU A 318 6.78 4.54 -15.60
C LEU A 318 5.97 3.92 -14.45
N ASP A 319 4.65 4.18 -14.41
CA ASP A 319 3.74 3.59 -13.43
C ASP A 319 3.37 2.13 -13.76
N ILE A 320 4.01 1.52 -14.76
CA ILE A 320 3.82 0.12 -15.12
C ILE A 320 5.18 -0.57 -14.90
N PRO A 321 5.36 -1.31 -13.78
CA PRO A 321 6.64 -1.91 -13.41
C PRO A 321 7.23 -2.81 -14.52
N GLU A 322 6.37 -3.47 -15.29
CA GLU A 322 6.75 -4.32 -16.42
C GLU A 322 7.48 -3.55 -17.53
N ASN A 323 7.23 -2.24 -17.67
CA ASN A 323 7.95 -1.42 -18.66
C ASN A 323 9.43 -1.24 -18.29
N ILE A 324 9.77 -1.25 -17.00
CA ILE A 324 11.17 -1.25 -16.58
C ILE A 324 11.88 -2.51 -17.12
N ASP A 325 11.22 -3.67 -17.06
CA ASP A 325 11.77 -4.90 -17.61
C ASP A 325 11.92 -4.83 -19.13
N ARG A 326 10.92 -4.28 -19.83
CA ARG A 326 10.97 -4.07 -21.29
C ARG A 326 12.15 -3.20 -21.70
N ILE A 327 12.48 -2.18 -20.92
CA ILE A 327 13.63 -1.30 -21.18
C ILE A 327 14.93 -2.04 -20.85
N VAL A 328 15.07 -2.57 -19.63
CA VAL A 328 16.31 -3.18 -19.13
C VAL A 328 16.70 -4.42 -19.94
N TYR A 329 15.73 -5.23 -20.38
CA TYR A 329 15.96 -6.51 -21.08
C TYR A 329 15.77 -6.49 -22.59
N SER A 330 15.57 -5.32 -23.18
CA SER A 330 15.40 -5.17 -24.63
C SER A 330 16.59 -5.67 -25.46
N VAL A 331 17.81 -5.62 -24.92
CA VAL A 331 19.04 -6.04 -25.63
C VAL A 331 19.63 -7.30 -24.97
N LYS A 332 19.94 -8.31 -25.78
CA LYS A 332 20.68 -9.51 -25.34
C LYS A 332 22.13 -9.13 -25.01
N HIS A 333 22.46 -8.98 -23.72
CA HIS A 333 23.84 -8.79 -23.30
C HIS A 333 24.63 -10.12 -23.25
N ARG A 334 25.91 -10.09 -23.69
CA ARG A 334 26.89 -11.20 -23.43
C ARG A 334 27.08 -11.45 -21.93
N SER A 335 27.03 -10.40 -21.10
CA SER A 335 26.90 -10.47 -19.64
C SER A 335 25.45 -10.17 -19.27
N ALA A 336 24.59 -11.19 -19.29
CA ALA A 336 23.17 -11.04 -19.02
C ALA A 336 22.93 -10.17 -17.78
N ILE A 337 22.30 -9.00 -17.95
CA ILE A 337 21.75 -8.25 -16.81
C ILE A 337 20.78 -9.22 -16.12
N ARG A 338 21.08 -9.60 -14.89
CA ARG A 338 20.21 -10.45 -14.05
C ARG A 338 19.57 -9.53 -13.01
N THR A 339 18.26 -9.56 -12.83
CA THR A 339 17.56 -8.99 -11.65
C THR A 339 17.22 -10.13 -10.70
N ASP A 340 16.86 -9.81 -9.45
CA ASP A 340 16.50 -10.80 -8.43
C ASP A 340 15.11 -11.42 -8.59
N TYR A 341 14.43 -11.20 -9.72
CA TYR A 341 13.11 -11.75 -9.98
C TYR A 341 13.20 -13.07 -10.76
N ASP A 342 12.41 -14.06 -10.32
CA ASP A 342 12.18 -15.32 -11.03
C ASP A 342 11.03 -15.24 -12.06
N ALA A 343 10.53 -14.04 -12.34
CA ALA A 343 9.44 -13.82 -13.30
C ALA A 343 9.91 -13.91 -14.77
N PRO A 344 9.01 -14.24 -15.73
CA PRO A 344 9.35 -14.28 -17.14
C PRO A 344 9.89 -12.92 -17.61
N ARG A 345 11.08 -12.92 -18.21
CA ARG A 345 11.67 -11.69 -18.76
C ARG A 345 10.86 -11.27 -19.98
N LEU A 346 10.05 -10.22 -19.84
CA LEU A 346 9.32 -9.64 -20.94
C LEU A 346 10.30 -8.91 -21.85
N ARG A 347 10.57 -9.49 -23.02
CA ARG A 347 11.36 -8.85 -24.08
C ARG A 347 10.42 -8.25 -25.10
N VAL A 348 10.69 -7.01 -25.47
CA VAL A 348 10.05 -6.36 -26.60
C VAL A 348 11.14 -6.00 -27.60
N THR A 349 10.85 -6.21 -28.88
CA THR A 349 11.72 -5.82 -29.98
C THR A 349 11.54 -4.34 -30.26
N TRP A 350 12.66 -3.64 -30.36
CA TRP A 350 12.70 -2.24 -30.76
C TRP A 350 13.00 -2.21 -32.26
N GLU A 351 12.19 -1.49 -33.04
CA GLU A 351 12.26 -1.48 -34.50
C GLU A 351 13.56 -0.84 -35.02
N ASN A 352 14.09 0.14 -34.30
CA ASN A 352 15.26 0.89 -34.73
C ASN A 352 16.58 0.11 -34.50
N ALA A 353 17.33 -0.13 -35.56
CA ALA A 353 18.62 -0.83 -35.50
C ALA A 353 19.67 -0.12 -34.60
N LYS A 354 19.50 1.18 -34.33
CA LYS A 354 20.39 1.97 -33.45
C LYS A 354 20.00 1.86 -31.96
N TRP A 355 18.91 1.18 -31.62
CA TRP A 355 18.46 0.95 -30.23
C TRP A 355 19.53 0.37 -29.31
N PRO A 356 20.30 -0.67 -29.68
CA PRO A 356 21.30 -1.25 -28.77
C PRO A 356 22.37 -0.25 -28.31
N GLY A 357 22.78 0.66 -29.20
CA GLY A 357 23.73 1.72 -28.86
C GLY A 357 23.15 2.74 -27.88
N PHE A 358 21.89 3.14 -28.06
CA PHE A 358 21.19 4.02 -27.12
C PHE A 358 20.95 3.33 -25.78
N HIS A 359 20.45 2.09 -25.79
CA HIS A 359 20.22 1.27 -24.59
C HIS A 359 21.47 1.15 -23.73
N HIS A 360 22.63 0.85 -24.32
CA HIS A 360 23.89 0.78 -23.58
C HIS A 360 24.22 2.10 -22.86
N ARG A 361 24.04 3.24 -23.55
CA ARG A 361 24.26 4.57 -22.96
C ARG A 361 23.25 4.86 -21.85
N LEU A 362 21.98 4.50 -22.03
CA LEU A 362 20.93 4.65 -21.03
C LEU A 362 21.24 3.82 -19.77
N MET A 363 21.60 2.54 -19.92
CA MET A 363 22.00 1.68 -18.80
C MET A 363 23.22 2.27 -18.06
N LYS A 364 24.22 2.77 -18.79
CA LYS A 364 25.39 3.43 -18.18
C LYS A 364 24.99 4.72 -17.44
N ARG A 365 24.07 5.52 -18.00
CA ARG A 365 23.53 6.74 -17.37
C ARG A 365 22.82 6.42 -16.07
N ILE A 366 21.94 5.41 -16.08
CA ILE A 366 21.25 4.92 -14.87
C ILE A 366 22.29 4.52 -13.82
N LEU A 367 23.23 3.64 -14.15
CA LEU A 367 24.23 3.20 -13.18
C LEU A 367 25.05 4.35 -12.61
N LYS A 368 25.45 5.31 -13.45
CA LYS A 368 26.20 6.50 -13.01
C LYS A 368 25.38 7.41 -12.08
N ALA A 369 24.06 7.53 -12.31
CA ALA A 369 23.19 8.32 -11.44
C ALA A 369 23.05 7.74 -10.03
N PHE A 370 23.11 6.41 -9.90
CA PHE A 370 23.10 5.75 -8.59
C PHE A 370 24.50 5.71 -7.95
N GLN A 371 25.56 5.53 -8.74
CA GLN A 371 26.91 5.28 -8.24
C GLN A 371 27.40 6.36 -7.26
N GLY A 372 27.68 5.97 -6.02
CA GLY A 372 28.18 6.85 -4.96
C GLY A 372 27.12 7.80 -4.39
N SER A 373 25.87 7.71 -4.83
CA SER A 373 24.76 8.50 -4.29
C SER A 373 24.24 7.89 -2.99
N ARG A 374 23.59 8.73 -2.17
CA ARG A 374 22.86 8.28 -0.97
C ARG A 374 21.80 7.21 -1.29
N VAL A 375 21.15 7.34 -2.44
CA VAL A 375 20.13 6.39 -2.90
C VAL A 375 20.71 4.99 -3.13
N GLU A 376 21.93 4.86 -3.66
CA GLU A 376 22.58 3.54 -3.80
C GLU A 376 22.82 2.90 -2.42
N LEU A 377 23.34 3.66 -1.46
CA LEU A 377 23.61 3.15 -0.10
C LEU A 377 22.33 2.69 0.58
N ASP A 378 21.27 3.52 0.54
CA ASP A 378 19.97 3.19 1.12
C ASP A 378 19.35 1.95 0.46
N LEU A 379 19.43 1.86 -0.86
CA LEU A 379 18.94 0.73 -1.65
C LEU A 379 19.63 -0.57 -1.27
N LEU A 380 20.97 -0.58 -1.19
CA LEU A 380 21.73 -1.78 -0.84
C LEU A 380 21.43 -2.22 0.60
N ALA A 381 21.33 -1.26 1.52
CA ALA A 381 20.96 -1.51 2.91
C ALA A 381 19.54 -2.08 3.04
N CYS A 382 18.55 -1.44 2.43
CA CYS A 382 17.15 -1.87 2.48
C CYS A 382 16.92 -3.21 1.77
N HIS A 383 17.72 -3.54 0.77
CA HIS A 383 17.69 -4.87 0.15
C HIS A 383 18.20 -5.95 1.11
N ALA A 384 19.27 -5.69 1.86
CA ALA A 384 19.86 -6.66 2.77
C ALA A 384 19.08 -6.80 4.09
N ALA A 385 18.43 -5.73 4.55
CA ALA A 385 17.82 -5.64 5.87
C ALA A 385 16.78 -6.74 6.18
N PRO A 386 15.88 -7.17 5.27
CA PRO A 386 14.95 -8.26 5.56
C PRO A 386 15.65 -9.55 5.95
N GLY A 387 16.75 -9.92 5.27
CA GLY A 387 17.51 -11.12 5.61
C GLY A 387 18.12 -11.05 7.02
N VAL A 388 18.69 -9.89 7.37
CA VAL A 388 19.26 -9.66 8.70
C VAL A 388 18.19 -9.61 9.79
N TYR A 389 17.04 -9.00 9.50
CA TYR A 389 15.90 -8.95 10.42
C TYR A 389 15.43 -10.36 10.82
N HIS A 390 15.41 -11.31 9.88
CA HIS A 390 15.07 -12.70 10.15
C HIS A 390 16.19 -13.43 10.90
N GLU A 391 17.46 -13.20 10.53
CA GLU A 391 18.62 -13.78 11.25
C GLU A 391 18.66 -13.35 12.72
N LEU A 392 18.24 -12.11 13.01
CA LEU A 392 18.14 -11.57 14.38
C LEU A 392 16.82 -11.93 15.07
N ASN A 393 16.08 -12.92 14.58
CA ASN A 393 14.81 -13.38 15.15
C ASN A 393 13.82 -12.24 15.43
N ARG A 394 13.80 -11.21 14.58
CA ARG A 394 12.90 -10.04 14.69
C ARG A 394 13.06 -9.23 15.99
N GLN A 395 14.17 -9.38 16.69
CA GLN A 395 14.40 -8.68 17.96
C GLN A 395 14.86 -7.23 17.79
N VAL A 396 15.29 -6.85 16.58
CA VAL A 396 15.75 -5.51 16.24
C VAL A 396 14.85 -4.95 15.15
N PRO A 397 14.26 -3.75 15.31
CA PRO A 397 13.44 -3.12 14.29
C PRO A 397 14.19 -2.99 12.96
N VAL A 398 13.54 -3.37 11.85
CA VAL A 398 14.17 -3.38 10.52
C VAL A 398 14.68 -1.99 10.09
N ARG A 399 14.06 -0.90 10.55
CA ARG A 399 14.54 0.47 10.29
C ARG A 399 15.91 0.75 10.87
N ILE A 400 16.17 0.29 12.10
CA ILE A 400 17.48 0.43 12.75
C ILE A 400 18.54 -0.33 11.93
N ILE A 401 18.19 -1.51 11.42
CA ILE A 401 19.06 -2.29 10.54
C ILE A 401 19.35 -1.50 9.26
N CYS A 402 18.33 -0.97 8.57
CA CYS A 402 18.50 -0.14 7.37
C CYS A 402 19.38 1.09 7.62
N GLN A 403 19.13 1.84 8.69
CA GLN A 403 19.87 3.06 9.03
C GLN A 403 21.34 2.77 9.34
N TYR A 404 21.63 1.66 10.03
CA TYR A 404 23.02 1.25 10.28
C TYR A 404 23.73 0.83 9.00
N LEU A 405 23.11 -0.06 8.20
CA LEU A 405 23.71 -0.60 6.98
C LEU A 405 23.89 0.47 5.89
N SER A 406 23.07 1.51 5.88
CA SER A 406 23.20 2.68 4.97
C SER A 406 24.23 3.70 5.47
N GLY A 407 24.71 3.58 6.71
CA GLY A 407 25.64 4.53 7.33
C GLY A 407 24.97 5.79 7.89
N ARG A 408 23.64 5.85 7.94
CA ARG A 408 22.88 6.97 8.55
C ARG A 408 22.95 6.98 10.08
N MET A 409 23.30 5.86 10.69
CA MET A 409 23.40 5.71 12.14
C MET A 409 24.79 5.21 12.52
N THR A 410 25.41 5.87 13.50
CA THR A 410 26.73 5.47 13.99
C THR A 410 26.65 4.23 14.88
N LYS A 411 27.78 3.56 15.09
CA LYS A 411 27.86 2.40 16.01
C LYS A 411 27.52 2.78 17.46
N ARG A 412 27.88 3.98 17.90
CA ARG A 412 27.54 4.51 19.22
C ARG A 412 26.03 4.70 19.36
N ASP A 413 25.38 5.25 18.34
CA ASP A 413 23.93 5.45 18.32
C ASP A 413 23.17 4.12 18.27
N LEU A 414 23.67 3.17 17.48
CA LEU A 414 23.17 1.80 17.46
C LEU A 414 23.23 1.18 18.86
N GLN A 415 24.37 1.25 19.54
CA GLN A 415 24.51 0.73 20.91
C GLN A 415 23.50 1.37 21.87
N ARG A 416 23.35 2.70 21.82
CA ARG A 416 22.36 3.41 22.63
C ARG A 416 20.93 2.94 22.34
N LYS A 417 20.54 2.84 21.06
CA LYS A 417 19.20 2.34 20.67
C LYS A 417 19.02 0.89 21.12
N LEU A 418 19.99 0.01 20.93
CA LEU A 418 19.91 -1.40 21.36
C LEU A 418 19.75 -1.55 22.88
N ASN A 419 20.49 -0.76 23.66
CA ASN A 419 20.37 -0.76 25.12
C ASN A 419 19.00 -0.27 25.62
N SER A 420 18.34 0.60 24.84
CA SER A 420 16.98 1.07 25.15
C SER A 420 15.87 0.09 24.75
N LEU A 421 16.17 -0.90 23.89
CA LEU A 421 15.20 -1.91 23.52
C LEU A 421 15.02 -2.88 24.69
N GLN A 422 13.79 -3.05 25.16
CA GLN A 422 13.41 -4.06 26.17
C GLN A 422 13.47 -5.52 25.63
N GLY A 423 14.31 -5.77 24.62
CA GLY A 423 14.42 -7.05 23.92
C GLY A 423 15.46 -7.98 24.56
N LYS A 424 15.33 -9.28 24.29
CA LYS A 424 16.31 -10.30 24.67
C LYS A 424 17.58 -10.29 23.80
N ALA A 425 17.72 -9.31 22.91
CA ALA A 425 18.84 -9.25 21.96
C ALA A 425 20.11 -8.83 22.69
N VAL A 426 21.17 -9.64 22.57
CA VAL A 426 22.50 -9.29 23.10
C VAL A 426 23.14 -8.27 22.16
N PRO A 427 23.37 -7.00 22.57
CA PRO A 427 23.81 -5.95 21.65
C PRO A 427 25.10 -6.27 20.90
N ALA A 428 26.05 -6.93 21.57
CA ALA A 428 27.31 -7.37 20.96
C ALA A 428 27.11 -8.35 19.79
N GLN A 429 26.18 -9.30 19.91
CA GLN A 429 25.86 -10.26 18.86
C GLN A 429 25.16 -9.58 17.68
N VAL A 430 24.21 -8.69 17.96
CA VAL A 430 23.52 -7.88 16.93
C VAL A 430 24.53 -7.08 16.12
N ILE A 431 25.42 -6.34 16.80
CA ILE A 431 26.45 -5.53 16.17
C ILE A 431 27.37 -6.39 15.29
N LYS A 432 27.76 -7.59 15.76
CA LYS A 432 28.60 -8.51 14.97
C LYS A 432 27.93 -8.92 13.66
N VAL A 433 26.64 -9.27 13.70
CA VAL A 433 25.86 -9.63 12.49
C VAL A 433 25.77 -8.45 11.53
N LEU A 434 25.50 -7.24 12.06
CA LEU A 434 25.39 -6.02 11.28
C LEU A 434 26.73 -5.60 10.64
N ASP A 435 27.83 -5.64 11.39
CA ASP A 435 29.19 -5.31 10.90
C ASP A 435 29.62 -6.28 9.79
N ARG A 436 29.31 -7.57 9.95
CA ARG A 436 29.53 -8.58 8.89
C ARG A 436 28.74 -8.24 7.62
N MET A 437 27.46 -7.89 7.76
CA MET A 437 26.63 -7.54 6.59
C MET A 437 27.08 -6.23 5.93
N LEU A 438 27.49 -5.23 6.72
CA LEU A 438 28.05 -3.98 6.21
C LEU A 438 29.30 -4.23 5.38
N LEU A 439 30.18 -5.15 5.81
CA LEU A 439 31.36 -5.55 5.04
C LEU A 439 30.97 -6.20 3.70
N ILE A 440 29.97 -7.08 3.71
CA ILE A 440 29.44 -7.73 2.49
C ILE A 440 28.91 -6.68 1.50
N ILE A 441 28.15 -5.69 1.99
CA ILE A 441 27.63 -4.60 1.16
C ILE A 441 28.77 -3.77 0.57
N ARG A 442 29.75 -3.37 1.39
CA ARG A 442 30.90 -2.57 0.94
C ARG A 442 31.71 -3.30 -0.13
N ARG A 443 32.00 -4.59 0.08
CA ARG A 443 32.75 -5.45 -0.84
C ARG A 443 31.90 -6.02 -1.99
N MET A 444 30.64 -5.58 -2.14
CA MET A 444 29.74 -6.13 -3.15
C MET A 444 30.29 -5.89 -4.58
N PRO A 445 30.48 -6.95 -5.39
CA PRO A 445 30.96 -6.81 -6.75
C PRO A 445 30.05 -5.96 -7.63
N ALA A 446 30.63 -5.21 -8.56
CA ALA A 446 29.87 -4.34 -9.46
C ALA A 446 28.71 -5.04 -10.20
N PRO A 447 28.82 -6.28 -10.71
CA PRO A 447 27.69 -6.97 -11.34
C PRO A 447 26.49 -7.17 -10.40
N ARG A 448 26.74 -7.48 -9.11
CA ARG A 448 25.68 -7.62 -8.11
C ARG A 448 25.05 -6.26 -7.77
N ARG A 449 25.84 -5.19 -7.66
CA ARG A 449 25.31 -3.83 -7.45
C ARG A 449 24.40 -3.40 -8.61
N ARG A 450 24.82 -3.63 -9.87
CA ARG A 450 24.02 -3.35 -11.06
C ARG A 450 22.67 -4.08 -11.02
N ARG A 451 22.68 -5.38 -10.65
CA ARG A 451 21.47 -6.19 -10.46
C ARG A 451 20.49 -5.54 -9.48
N ARG A 452 20.97 -5.11 -8.31
CA ARG A 452 20.14 -4.44 -7.30
C ARG A 452 19.56 -3.12 -7.79
N ILE A 453 20.35 -2.29 -8.47
CA ILE A 453 19.89 -1.00 -9.03
C ILE A 453 18.76 -1.20 -10.04
N PHE A 454 18.93 -2.12 -11.00
CA PHE A 454 17.87 -2.37 -11.99
C PHE A 454 16.63 -3.01 -11.36
N SER A 455 16.80 -3.92 -10.39
CA SER A 455 15.67 -4.48 -9.63
C SER A 455 14.89 -3.41 -8.89
N PHE A 456 15.60 -2.43 -8.31
CA PHE A 456 14.99 -1.32 -7.59
C PHE A 456 14.17 -0.41 -8.48
N LEU A 457 14.58 -0.13 -9.73
CA LEU A 457 13.75 0.68 -10.63
C LEU A 457 12.35 0.10 -10.81
N ARG A 458 12.24 -1.24 -10.92
CA ARG A 458 10.95 -1.93 -10.99
C ARG A 458 10.18 -1.81 -9.67
N HIS A 459 10.84 -1.99 -8.52
CA HIS A 459 10.20 -1.82 -7.21
C HIS A 459 9.74 -0.37 -6.96
N PHE A 460 10.50 0.61 -7.41
CA PHE A 460 10.16 2.02 -7.32
C PHE A 460 8.92 2.33 -8.17
N ALA A 461 8.90 1.87 -9.43
CA ALA A 461 7.72 1.97 -10.29
C ALA A 461 6.47 1.34 -9.66
N LEU A 462 6.64 0.18 -9.00
CA LEU A 462 5.57 -0.50 -8.28
C LEU A 462 5.06 0.33 -7.10
N PHE A 463 5.96 0.79 -6.23
CA PHE A 463 5.63 1.63 -5.08
C PHE A 463 4.92 2.91 -5.52
N ARG A 464 5.47 3.62 -6.50
CA ARG A 464 4.91 4.87 -7.04
C ARG A 464 3.50 4.68 -7.60
N ARG A 465 3.29 3.63 -8.41
CA ARG A 465 1.97 3.28 -8.94
C ARG A 465 0.98 2.99 -7.80
N ASP A 466 1.39 2.14 -6.86
CA ASP A 466 0.52 1.70 -5.78
C ASP A 466 0.19 2.87 -4.84
N LEU A 467 1.11 3.82 -4.63
CA LEU A 467 0.85 5.05 -3.86
C LEU A 467 -0.24 5.90 -4.50
N LYS A 468 -0.12 6.16 -5.81
CA LYS A 468 -1.12 6.92 -6.59
C LYS A 468 -2.48 6.22 -6.56
N GLN A 469 -2.50 4.90 -6.75
CA GLN A 469 -3.73 4.12 -6.76
C GLN A 469 -4.40 4.01 -5.38
N ALA A 470 -3.61 3.92 -4.31
CA ALA A 470 -4.12 3.92 -2.95
C ALA A 470 -4.79 5.26 -2.64
N TYR A 471 -4.16 6.38 -3.00
CA TYR A 471 -4.77 7.71 -2.89
C TYR A 471 -6.10 7.80 -3.65
N GLN A 472 -6.14 7.36 -4.90
CA GLN A 472 -7.38 7.34 -5.70
C GLN A 472 -8.48 6.50 -5.04
N ALA A 473 -8.12 5.35 -4.46
CA ALA A 473 -9.06 4.53 -3.70
C ALA A 473 -9.55 5.24 -2.43
N HIS A 474 -8.66 5.93 -1.71
CA HIS A 474 -9.05 6.72 -0.54
C HIS A 474 -9.99 7.87 -0.89
N VAL A 475 -9.73 8.60 -1.98
CA VAL A 475 -10.62 9.67 -2.47
C VAL A 475 -12.00 9.09 -2.80
N ALA A 476 -12.06 7.96 -3.51
CA ALA A 476 -13.33 7.30 -3.80
C ALA A 476 -14.07 6.88 -2.52
N MET A 477 -13.37 6.30 -1.54
CA MET A 477 -13.96 5.91 -0.26
C MET A 477 -14.36 7.10 0.62
N HIS A 478 -13.68 8.24 0.51
CA HIS A 478 -14.01 9.45 1.27
C HIS A 478 -15.33 10.07 0.81
N ARG A 479 -15.67 9.94 -0.48
CA ARG A 479 -16.97 10.34 -1.05
C ARG A 479 -18.16 9.48 -0.58
N ILE A 480 -17.93 8.41 0.18
CA ILE A 480 -18.98 7.49 0.65
C ILE A 480 -19.26 7.77 2.13
N HIS A 481 -20.52 7.81 2.52
CA HIS A 481 -20.95 7.83 3.92
C HIS A 481 -21.60 6.49 4.25
N LEU A 482 -20.92 5.66 5.04
CA LEU A 482 -21.49 4.38 5.49
C LEU A 482 -22.38 4.63 6.70
N LEU A 483 -23.70 4.61 6.48
CA LEU A 483 -24.69 4.79 7.52
C LEU A 483 -24.92 3.48 8.29
N VAL A 484 -24.93 3.59 9.62
CA VAL A 484 -25.21 2.47 10.54
C VAL A 484 -26.30 2.83 11.56
N ARG A 485 -26.48 4.13 11.83
CA ARG A 485 -27.50 4.60 12.78
C ARG A 485 -28.88 4.58 12.12
N PRO A 486 -29.90 3.96 12.75
CA PRO A 486 -31.24 3.89 12.19
C PRO A 486 -31.83 5.26 11.84
N GLU A 487 -31.58 6.27 12.67
CA GLU A 487 -32.06 7.65 12.48
C GLU A 487 -31.50 8.28 11.20
N ASP A 488 -30.17 8.19 10.99
CA ASP A 488 -29.51 8.73 9.79
C ASP A 488 -29.97 7.98 8.53
N ILE A 489 -30.13 6.65 8.63
CA ILE A 489 -30.63 5.80 7.54
C ILE A 489 -32.06 6.23 7.17
N GLU A 490 -32.94 6.42 8.15
CA GLU A 490 -34.32 6.81 7.91
C GLU A 490 -34.41 8.23 7.32
N LEU A 491 -33.61 9.17 7.84
CA LEU A 491 -33.52 10.53 7.30
C LEU A 491 -33.07 10.53 5.83
N SER A 492 -32.00 9.81 5.51
CA SER A 492 -31.49 9.70 4.14
C SER A 492 -32.47 8.99 3.21
N ARG A 493 -33.19 7.97 3.71
CA ARG A 493 -34.23 7.26 2.96
C ARG A 493 -35.42 8.19 2.66
N ARG A 494 -35.89 8.97 3.63
CA ARG A 494 -36.98 9.95 3.45
C ARG A 494 -36.59 11.05 2.45
N ASN A 495 -35.31 11.42 2.42
CA ASN A 495 -34.77 12.40 1.46
C ASN A 495 -34.51 11.82 0.05
N GLY A 496 -34.69 10.50 -0.14
CA GLY A 496 -34.42 9.83 -1.42
C GLY A 496 -32.94 9.77 -1.82
N SER A 497 -32.03 10.07 -0.88
CA SER A 497 -30.58 10.11 -1.11
C SER A 497 -29.86 8.80 -0.76
N LEU A 498 -30.51 7.92 -0.01
CA LEU A 498 -29.91 6.66 0.46
C LEU A 498 -29.75 5.63 -0.68
N LEU A 499 -28.53 5.09 -0.81
CA LEU A 499 -28.25 3.95 -1.68
C LEU A 499 -28.09 2.66 -0.86
N GLU A 500 -29.00 1.71 -1.09
CA GLU A 500 -29.10 0.49 -0.28
C GLU A 500 -28.56 -0.73 -1.02
N PHE A 501 -27.71 -1.49 -0.32
CA PHE A 501 -27.20 -2.79 -0.76
C PHE A 501 -27.67 -3.89 0.19
N PRO A 502 -28.94 -4.34 0.08
CA PRO A 502 -29.50 -5.42 0.90
C PRO A 502 -29.11 -6.79 0.36
N LEU A 503 -29.32 -7.83 1.17
CA LEU A 503 -29.38 -9.22 0.70
C LEU A 503 -30.79 -9.56 0.22
N ARG A 504 -30.92 -10.59 -0.64
CA ARG A 504 -32.23 -11.05 -1.16
C ARG A 504 -33.20 -11.44 -0.04
N VAL A 505 -32.69 -11.95 1.07
CA VAL A 505 -33.51 -12.36 2.23
C VAL A 505 -34.10 -11.17 2.98
N GLU A 506 -33.46 -10.00 2.93
CA GLU A 506 -33.91 -8.75 3.57
C GLU A 506 -34.96 -7.99 2.72
N LEU A 507 -35.18 -8.42 1.48
CA LEU A 507 -36.18 -7.85 0.58
C LEU A 507 -37.53 -8.57 0.66
N LYS A 508 -37.62 -9.67 1.42
CA LYS A 508 -38.87 -10.40 1.60
C LYS A 508 -39.71 -9.66 2.66
N PRO A 509 -41.01 -9.43 2.40
CA PRO A 509 -41.90 -8.72 3.31
C PRO A 509 -42.11 -9.45 4.63
#